data_AF-A0A7Y6UMG9-F1
#
_entry.id   AF-A0A7Y6UMG9-F1
#
_cell.length_a   1.000
_cell.length_b   1.000
_cell.length_c   1.000
_cell.angle_alpha   90.00
_cell.angle_beta   90.00
_cell.angle_gamma   90.00
#
_symmetry.space_group_name_H-M   'P 1'
#
loop_
_entity.id
_entity.type
_entity.pdbx_description
1 polymer ?
#
loop_
_entity_poly.entity_id
_entity_poly.type
_entity_poly.pdbx_seq_one_letter_code
_entity_poly.pdbx_strand_id
1 'polypeptide(L)'
;MHHHSEHRAKNLDCAFSPAEIAMLQRVLDTACLAAGMPRSDYRADRLAKFIIGEFRSGTRSEAALCERAMWFERRSAPWSPTPTQ
;
A
#
# COMPACT_ATOMS: atom_id res chain seq x y z
N MET A 1 -20.12 -25.67 -35.16
CA MET A 1 -19.17 -26.53 -34.44
C MET A 1 -17.87 -25.73 -34.33
N HIS A 2 -17.39 -25.18 -33.22
CA HIS A 2 -17.71 -25.23 -31.80
C HIS A 2 -17.58 -23.81 -31.23
N HIS A 3 -18.58 -23.36 -30.47
CA HIS A 3 -18.41 -22.32 -29.45
C HIS A 3 -17.83 -23.00 -28.21
N HIS A 4 -16.61 -22.68 -27.82
CA HIS A 4 -16.04 -22.88 -26.48
C HIS A 4 -15.07 -21.70 -26.29
N SER A 5 -15.41 -20.63 -25.57
CA SER A 5 -15.56 -20.54 -24.11
C SER A 5 -14.38 -21.15 -23.38
N GLU A 6 -13.87 -20.40 -22.39
CA GLU A 6 -12.78 -20.74 -21.44
C GLU A 6 -11.40 -20.33 -22.00
N HIS A 7 -10.64 -19.40 -21.41
CA HIS A 7 -10.24 -19.36 -20.01
C HIS A 7 -10.32 -17.93 -19.43
N ARG A 8 -11.44 -17.61 -18.77
CA ARG A 8 -11.55 -16.45 -17.87
C ARG A 8 -11.07 -16.80 -16.46
N ALA A 9 -9.89 -17.42 -16.37
CA ALA A 9 -9.31 -17.94 -15.13
C ALA A 9 -7.96 -17.25 -14.84
N LYS A 10 -7.99 -16.07 -14.21
CA LYS A 10 -6.84 -15.48 -13.46
C LYS A 10 -7.31 -14.61 -12.29
N ASN A 11 -8.44 -14.94 -11.66
CA ASN A 11 -9.00 -14.13 -10.58
C ASN A 11 -9.28 -14.95 -9.32
N LEU A 12 -8.32 -15.83 -8.98
CA LEU A 12 -8.37 -16.65 -7.75
C LEU A 12 -7.04 -16.64 -6.95
N ASP A 13 -6.05 -15.81 -7.32
CA ASP A 13 -4.76 -15.70 -6.61
C ASP A 13 -4.67 -14.44 -5.72
N CYS A 14 -5.79 -13.92 -5.25
CA CYS A 14 -5.86 -12.63 -4.52
C CYS A 14 -5.60 -12.74 -3.01
N ALA A 15 -5.12 -13.88 -2.50
CA ALA A 15 -4.82 -14.04 -1.08
C ALA A 15 -3.32 -13.85 -0.83
N PHE A 16 -2.97 -12.90 0.04
CA PHE A 16 -1.62 -12.80 0.57
C PHE A 16 -1.32 -13.99 1.48
N SER A 17 -0.12 -14.53 1.39
CA SER A 17 0.38 -15.48 2.38
C SER A 17 0.50 -14.80 3.75
N PRO A 18 0.46 -15.55 4.87
CA PRO A 18 0.61 -14.98 6.20
C PRO A 18 1.90 -14.17 6.39
N ALA A 19 2.99 -14.60 5.75
CA ALA A 19 4.27 -13.89 5.77
C ALA A 19 4.20 -12.53 5.05
N GLU A 20 3.52 -12.49 3.89
CA GLU A 20 3.31 -11.24 3.15
C GLU A 20 2.41 -10.29 3.93
N ILE A 21 1.33 -10.80 4.55
CA ILE A 21 0.46 -9.99 5.42
C ILE A 21 1.28 -9.38 6.56
N ALA A 22 2.10 -10.18 7.25
CA ALA A 22 2.93 -9.70 8.35
C ALA A 22 3.92 -8.62 7.89
N MET A 23 4.54 -8.79 6.72
CA MET A 23 5.43 -7.79 6.14
C MET A 23 4.69 -6.49 5.82
N LEU A 24 3.55 -6.57 5.12
CA LEU A 24 2.75 -5.41 4.75
C LEU A 24 2.23 -4.66 5.98
N GLN A 25 1.88 -5.39 7.06
CA GLN A 25 1.51 -4.80 8.33
C GLN A 25 2.68 -4.03 8.97
N ARG A 26 3.89 -4.60 9.01
CA ARG A 26 5.09 -3.91 9.53
C ARG A 26 5.44 -2.66 8.74
N VAL A 27 5.33 -2.70 7.42
CA VAL A 27 5.53 -1.52 6.56
C VAL A 27 4.55 -0.42 6.94
N LEU A 28 3.26 -0.77 7.06
CA LEU A 28 2.22 0.19 7.41
C LEU A 28 2.43 0.76 8.81
N ASP A 29 2.75 -0.07 9.80
CA ASP A 29 3.02 0.38 11.18
C ASP A 29 4.22 1.32 11.24
N THR A 30 5.30 0.97 10.54
CA THR A 30 6.50 1.82 10.43
C THR A 30 6.17 3.18 9.84
N ALA A 31 5.39 3.20 8.76
CA ALA A 31 5.03 4.45 8.09
C ALA A 31 4.02 5.28 8.92
N CYS A 32 3.09 4.64 9.64
CA CYS A 32 2.19 5.32 10.57
C CYS A 32 2.96 5.96 11.73
N LEU A 33 3.91 5.22 12.32
CA LEU A 33 4.78 5.71 13.40
C LEU A 33 5.60 6.93 12.92
N ALA A 34 6.22 6.83 11.74
CA ALA A 34 7.00 7.92 11.17
C ALA A 34 6.16 9.18 10.87
N ALA A 35 4.89 9.00 10.51
CA ALA A 35 3.94 10.09 10.28
C ALA A 35 3.25 10.60 11.56
N GLY A 36 3.48 9.97 12.71
CA GLY A 36 2.81 10.29 13.97
C GLY A 36 1.29 10.10 13.93
N MET A 37 0.79 9.20 13.08
CA MET A 37 -0.65 8.97 12.90
C MET A 37 -1.11 7.64 13.51
N PRO A 38 -2.30 7.60 14.14
CA PRO A 38 -2.87 6.35 14.62
C PRO A 38 -3.34 5.48 13.45
N ARG A 39 -3.29 4.16 13.63
CA ARG A 39 -3.68 3.20 12.58
C ARG A 39 -5.17 3.27 12.20
N SER A 40 -6.00 3.87 13.05
CA SER A 40 -7.42 4.13 12.79
C SER A 40 -7.66 5.38 11.93
N ASP A 41 -6.63 6.14 11.59
CA ASP A 41 -6.74 7.35 10.77
C ASP A 41 -7.09 6.99 9.32
N TYR A 42 -7.87 7.84 8.66
CA TYR A 42 -8.19 7.68 7.23
C TYR A 42 -6.92 7.68 6.36
N ARG A 43 -5.86 8.37 6.79
CA ARG A 43 -4.55 8.40 6.12
C ARG A 43 -3.89 7.02 6.15
N ALA A 44 -4.00 6.30 7.26
CA ALA A 44 -3.47 4.95 7.40
C ALA A 44 -4.17 3.95 6.46
N ASP A 45 -5.49 4.04 6.29
CA ASP A 45 -6.22 3.21 5.32
C ASP A 45 -5.79 3.49 3.86
N ARG A 46 -5.63 4.78 3.50
CA ARG A 46 -5.12 5.17 2.18
C ARG A 46 -3.72 4.61 1.94
N LEU A 47 -2.85 4.70 2.95
CA LEU A 47 -1.50 4.20 2.89
C LEU A 47 -1.46 2.68 2.75
N ALA A 48 -2.32 1.95 3.47
CA ALA A 48 -2.46 0.50 3.35
C ALA A 48 -2.81 0.09 1.91
N LYS A 49 -3.78 0.78 1.30
CA LYS A 49 -4.16 0.54 -0.11
C LYS A 49 -3.02 0.82 -1.07
N PHE A 50 -2.26 1.89 -0.85
CA PHE A 50 -1.09 2.22 -1.65
C PHE A 50 -0.02 1.12 -1.55
N ILE A 51 0.37 0.71 -0.34
CA ILE A 51 1.37 -0.34 -0.09
C ILE A 51 0.95 -1.66 -0.76
N ILE A 52 -0.32 -2.05 -0.63
CA ILE A 52 -0.88 -3.24 -1.27
C ILE A 52 -0.79 -3.14 -2.80
N GLY A 53 -1.07 -1.97 -3.38
CA GLY A 53 -0.93 -1.71 -4.81
C GLY A 53 0.52 -1.87 -5.29
N GLU A 54 1.47 -1.27 -4.57
CA GLU A 54 2.90 -1.34 -4.88
C GLU A 54 3.46 -2.76 -4.77
N PHE A 55 2.96 -3.53 -3.81
CA PHE A 55 3.34 -4.93 -3.68
C PHE A 55 2.83 -5.77 -4.85
N ARG A 56 1.57 -5.57 -5.24
CA ARG A 56 0.95 -6.24 -6.40
C ARG A 56 1.60 -5.84 -7.73
N SER A 57 2.13 -4.63 -7.83
CA SER A 57 2.87 -4.17 -9.03
C SER A 57 4.29 -4.74 -9.12
N GLY A 58 4.76 -5.44 -8.08
CA GLY A 58 6.02 -6.19 -8.10
C GLY A 58 7.04 -5.75 -7.04
N THR A 59 6.75 -4.75 -6.21
CA THR A 59 7.67 -4.33 -5.14
C THR A 59 7.61 -5.30 -3.97
N ARG A 60 8.54 -6.25 -3.91
CA ARG A 60 8.55 -7.31 -2.89
C ARG A 60 9.44 -7.04 -1.67
N SER A 61 10.28 -6.01 -1.71
CA SER A 61 11.17 -5.66 -0.61
C SER A 61 10.45 -4.78 0.44
N GLU A 62 10.52 -5.20 1.71
CA GLU A 62 9.98 -4.45 2.86
C GLU A 62 10.53 -3.01 2.89
N ALA A 63 11.85 -2.85 2.70
CA ALA A 63 12.50 -1.53 2.70
C ALA A 63 12.02 -0.62 1.56
N ALA A 64 11.85 -1.17 0.35
CA ALA A 64 11.38 -0.41 -0.81
C ALA A 64 9.92 0.04 -0.64
N LEU A 65 9.07 -0.81 -0.05
CA LEU A 65 7.69 -0.44 0.27
C LEU A 65 7.64 0.65 1.34
N CYS A 66 8.48 0.55 2.38
CA CYS A 66 8.60 1.60 3.40
C CYS A 66 9.01 2.95 2.81
N GLU A 67 10.04 2.98 1.96
CA GLU A 67 10.49 4.20 1.30
C GLU A 67 9.37 4.84 0.46
N ARG A 68 8.68 4.03 -0.35
CA ARG A 68 7.57 4.47 -1.20
C ARG A 68 6.38 4.96 -0.38
N ALA A 69 6.02 4.25 0.70
CA ALA A 69 4.96 4.65 1.62
C ALA A 69 5.27 6.01 2.27
N MET A 70 6.49 6.20 2.75
CA MET A 70 6.92 7.47 3.33
C MET A 70 6.95 8.60 2.29
N TRP A 71 7.38 8.33 1.07
CA TRP A 71 7.33 9.31 -0.03
C TRP A 71 5.89 9.71 -0.36
N PHE A 72 4.98 8.73 -0.45
CA PHE A 72 3.56 8.95 -0.72
C PHE A 72 2.93 9.82 0.37
N GLU A 73 3.24 9.53 1.64
CA GLU A 73 2.66 10.26 2.76
C GLU A 73 3.17 11.71 2.85
N ARG A 74 4.48 11.92 2.66
CA ARG A 74 5.05 13.28 2.60
C ARG A 74 4.43 14.14 1.49
N ARG A 75 4.06 13.53 0.37
CA ARG A 75 3.39 14.23 -0.75
C ARG A 75 1.88 14.34 -0.59
N SER A 76 1.28 13.48 0.21
CA SER A 76 -0.15 13.48 0.52
C SER A 76 -0.51 14.44 1.65
N ALA A 77 0.48 15.01 2.35
CA ALA A 77 0.25 16.16 3.22
C ALA A 77 -0.48 17.23 2.41
N PRO A 78 -1.56 17.84 2.96
CA PRO A 78 -2.18 18.97 2.30
C PRO A 78 -1.07 19.99 2.09
N TRP A 79 -0.97 20.50 0.87
CA TRP A 79 -0.19 21.70 0.58
C TRP A 79 -0.55 22.72 1.66
N SER A 80 0.35 22.92 2.62
CA SER A 80 0.36 24.14 3.43
C SER A 80 1.08 25.16 2.56
N PRO A 81 0.39 26.12 1.92
CA PRO A 81 1.08 27.30 1.46
C PRO A 81 1.74 27.93 2.69
N THR A 82 3.02 28.22 2.52
CA THR A 82 3.95 28.94 3.40
C THR A 82 3.28 29.89 4.39
N PRO A 83 3.74 29.95 5.67
CA PRO A 83 3.31 31.00 6.58
C PRO A 83 3.76 32.33 6.01
N THR A 84 2.79 33.22 5.77
CA THR A 84 3.04 34.63 5.50
C THR A 84 3.82 35.21 6.67
N GLN A 85 5.06 35.63 6.43
CA GLN A 85 5.77 36.63 7.21
C GLN A 85 6.11 37.77 6.27
#